data_AF-A0A8J7BDV5-F1
#
_entry.id   AF-A0A8J7BDV5-F1
#
_cell.length_a   1.000
_cell.length_b   1.000
_cell.length_c   1.000
_cell.angle_alpha   90.00
_cell.angle_beta   90.00
_cell.angle_gamma   90.00
#
_symmetry.space_group_name_H-M   'P 1'
#
loop_
_entity.id
_entity.type
_entity.pdbx_description
1 polymer ?
#
loop_
_entity_poly.entity_id
_entity_poly.type
_entity_poly.pdbx_seq_one_letter_code
_entity_poly.pdbx_strand_id
1 'polypeptide(L)'
;MENLLFYLGFATLMAHELDAMTQAEWRLLFILNRLPDAIAEVAFVLVHIPLVAGLLWLTNHEAPAVCRWSRIAVALFLAIHAGLHKRLEHSILYTFDSDLSRGLIYGGGVLGLLYLLTVFIASQRTLQTVPQETK
;
A
#
# COMPACT_ATOMS: atom_id res chain seq x y z
N MET A 1 14.45 -9.04 -8.30
CA MET A 1 13.97 -8.99 -6.90
C MET A 1 13.03 -7.81 -6.67
N GLU A 2 13.36 -6.59 -7.12
CA GLU A 2 12.49 -5.41 -6.98
C GLU A 2 11.04 -5.65 -7.44
N ASN A 3 10.83 -6.14 -8.68
CA ASN A 3 9.49 -6.45 -9.19
C ASN A 3 8.72 -7.48 -8.32
N LEU A 4 9.42 -8.49 -7.81
CA LEU A 4 8.81 -9.52 -6.97
C LEU A 4 8.35 -8.94 -5.63
N LEU A 5 9.20 -8.15 -4.98
CA LEU A 5 8.84 -7.47 -3.73
C LEU A 5 7.65 -6.53 -3.94
N PHE A 6 7.64 -5.78 -5.04
CA PHE A 6 6.52 -4.92 -5.38
C PHE A 6 5.22 -5.70 -5.57
N TYR A 7 5.23 -6.75 -6.41
CA TYR A 7 4.03 -7.54 -6.68
C TYR A 7 3.51 -8.28 -5.45
N LEU A 8 4.41 -8.80 -4.60
CA LEU A 8 4.01 -9.38 -3.32
C LEU A 8 3.40 -8.31 -2.40
N GLY A 9 4.02 -7.13 -2.28
CA GLY A 9 3.47 -6.03 -1.48
C GLY A 9 2.09 -5.58 -1.98
N PHE A 10 1.93 -5.43 -3.29
CA PHE A 10 0.65 -5.08 -3.91
C PHE A 10 -0.40 -6.17 -3.72
N ALA A 11 -0.04 -7.44 -3.92
CA ALA A 11 -0.96 -8.56 -3.68
C ALA A 11 -1.39 -8.64 -2.21
N THR A 12 -0.47 -8.40 -1.27
CA THR A 12 -0.78 -8.34 0.16
C THR A 12 -1.71 -7.18 0.48
N LEU A 13 -1.55 -6.01 -0.16
CA LEU A 13 -2.50 -4.90 -0.04
C LEU A 13 -3.91 -5.33 -0.50
N MET A 14 -4.02 -5.97 -1.66
CA MET A 14 -5.32 -6.43 -2.17
C MET A 14 -5.95 -7.49 -1.25
N ALA A 15 -5.15 -8.42 -0.72
CA ALA A 15 -5.63 -9.40 0.26
C ALA A 15 -6.05 -8.73 1.57
N HIS A 16 -5.36 -7.68 1.99
CA HIS A 16 -5.76 -6.86 3.13
C HIS A 16 -7.10 -6.15 2.87
N GLU A 17 -7.37 -5.61 1.68
CA GLU A 17 -8.67 -5.01 1.37
C GLU A 17 -9.84 -6.02 1.45
N LEU A 18 -9.58 -7.29 1.09
CA LEU A 18 -10.56 -8.37 1.27
C LEU A 18 -10.82 -8.65 2.75
N ASP A 19 -9.77 -8.68 3.58
CA ASP A 19 -9.90 -8.82 5.03
C ASP A 19 -10.59 -7.59 5.64
N ALA A 20 -10.24 -6.37 5.21
CA ALA A 20 -10.83 -5.10 5.63
C ALA A 20 -12.34 -5.04 5.42
N MET A 21 -12.83 -5.62 4.31
CA MET A 21 -14.26 -5.80 4.09
C MET A 21 -14.89 -6.66 5.19
N THR A 22 -14.26 -7.79 5.57
CA THR A 22 -14.77 -8.65 6.66
C THR A 22 -14.66 -8.01 8.04
N GLN A 23 -13.72 -7.07 8.21
CA GLN A 23 -13.47 -6.33 9.45
C GLN A 23 -14.21 -4.99 9.52
N ALA A 24 -15.07 -4.68 8.54
CA ALA A 24 -15.82 -3.43 8.48
C ALA A 24 -14.96 -2.17 8.60
N GLU A 25 -13.80 -2.13 7.91
CA GLU A 25 -12.81 -1.04 8.04
C GLU A 25 -13.38 0.34 7.71
N TRP A 26 -14.45 0.42 6.90
CA TRP A 26 -15.14 1.68 6.62
C TRP A 26 -15.57 2.43 7.89
N ARG A 27 -15.75 1.74 9.02
CA ARG A 27 -16.04 2.35 10.34
C ARG A 27 -14.86 3.14 10.91
N LEU A 28 -13.63 2.84 10.48
CA LEU A 28 -12.41 3.56 10.85
C LEU A 28 -12.10 4.73 9.89
N LEU A 29 -12.66 4.72 8.68
CA LEU A 29 -12.38 5.72 7.64
C LEU A 29 -13.19 7.01 7.88
N PHE A 30 -12.52 8.16 8.01
CA PHE A 30 -13.11 9.46 8.43
C PHE A 30 -14.33 9.94 7.61
N ILE A 31 -14.44 9.53 6.35
CA ILE A 31 -15.56 9.88 5.47
C ILE A 31 -16.66 8.81 5.56
N LEU A 32 -16.30 7.53 5.41
CA LEU A 32 -17.28 6.44 5.36
C LEU A 32 -17.90 6.14 6.73
N ASN A 33 -17.20 6.42 7.83
CA ASN A 33 -17.70 6.22 9.18
C ASN A 33 -18.89 7.13 9.56
N ARG A 34 -19.23 8.10 8.71
CA ARG A 34 -20.38 8.99 8.87
C ARG A 34 -21.63 8.51 8.14
N LEU A 35 -21.49 7.49 7.29
CA LEU A 35 -22.59 6.93 6.52
C LEU A 35 -23.28 5.81 7.32
N PRO A 36 -24.57 5.55 7.07
CA PRO A 36 -25.23 4.33 7.54
C PRO A 36 -24.44 3.10 7.11
N ASP A 37 -24.31 2.11 7.99
CA ASP A 37 -23.38 0.98 7.82
C ASP A 37 -23.55 0.26 6.47
N ALA A 38 -24.78 -0.05 6.07
CA ALA A 38 -25.08 -0.68 4.78
C ALA A 38 -24.69 0.18 3.55
N ILE A 39 -24.75 1.50 3.68
CA ILE A 39 -24.32 2.42 2.61
C ILE A 39 -22.79 2.50 2.59
N ALA A 40 -22.16 2.56 3.76
CA ALA A 40 -20.71 2.59 3.90
C ALA A 40 -20.04 1.34 3.33
N GLU A 41 -20.61 0.16 3.60
CA GLU A 41 -20.18 -1.13 3.05
C GLU A 41 -20.19 -1.14 1.51
N VAL A 42 -21.32 -0.77 0.90
CA VAL A 42 -21.45 -0.71 -0.57
C VAL A 42 -20.49 0.34 -1.15
N ALA A 43 -20.41 1.51 -0.53
CA ALA A 43 -19.51 2.57 -0.97
C ALA A 43 -18.04 2.14 -0.86
N PHE A 44 -17.66 1.40 0.18
CA PHE A 44 -16.31 0.85 0.35
C PHE A 44 -15.95 0.00 -0.87
N VAL A 45 -16.77 -0.99 -1.23
CA VAL A 45 -16.50 -1.85 -2.39
C VAL A 45 -16.46 -1.05 -3.70
N LEU A 46 -17.44 -0.17 -3.94
CA LEU A 46 -17.54 0.56 -5.21
C LEU A 46 -16.40 1.55 -5.43
N VAL A 47 -15.89 2.19 -4.37
CA VAL A 47 -14.74 3.10 -4.46
C VAL A 47 -13.45 2.34 -4.76
N HIS A 48 -13.31 1.09 -4.28
CA HIS A 48 -12.13 0.29 -4.56
C HIS A 48 -12.00 -0.08 -6.03
N ILE A 49 -13.09 -0.21 -6.80
CA ILE A 49 -13.02 -0.54 -8.24
C ILE A 49 -12.18 0.48 -9.03
N PRO A 50 -12.53 1.78 -9.09
CA PRO A 50 -11.73 2.77 -9.81
C PRO A 50 -10.37 2.99 -9.17
N LEU A 51 -10.26 2.85 -7.83
CA LEU A 51 -8.98 2.99 -7.14
C LEU A 51 -7.99 1.90 -7.58
N VAL A 52 -8.39 0.63 -7.54
CA VAL A 52 -7.56 -0.51 -7.93
C VAL A 52 -7.21 -0.44 -9.42
N ALA A 53 -8.17 -0.08 -10.28
CA ALA A 53 -7.91 0.13 -11.70
C ALA A 53 -6.87 1.24 -11.94
N GLY A 54 -7.00 2.38 -11.24
CA GLY A 54 -6.04 3.48 -11.31
C GLY A 54 -4.66 3.10 -10.80
N LEU A 55 -4.58 2.35 -9.69
CA LEU A 55 -3.31 1.85 -9.15
C LEU A 55 -2.63 0.89 -10.14
N LEU A 56 -3.37 -0.05 -10.72
CA LEU A 56 -2.83 -0.98 -11.73
C LEU A 56 -2.34 -0.22 -12.96
N TRP A 57 -3.10 0.74 -13.47
CA TRP A 57 -2.70 1.56 -14.60
C TRP A 57 -1.42 2.37 -14.31
N LEU A 58 -1.36 3.06 -13.17
CA LEU A 58 -0.20 3.86 -12.78
C LEU A 58 1.06 3.02 -12.56
N THR A 59 0.93 1.90 -11.85
CA THR A 59 2.07 1.03 -11.49
C THR A 59 2.57 0.15 -12.63
N ASN A 60 1.88 0.16 -13.77
CA ASN A 60 2.27 -0.53 -15.01
C ASN A 60 2.27 0.42 -16.22
N HIS A 61 2.34 1.73 -15.98
CA HIS A 61 2.31 2.74 -17.02
C HIS A 61 3.53 2.62 -17.96
N GLU A 62 3.34 2.86 -19.26
CA GLU A 62 4.40 2.72 -20.27
C GLU A 62 5.58 3.68 -20.02
N ALA A 63 5.28 4.92 -19.62
CA ALA A 63 6.29 5.89 -19.19
C ALA A 63 7.05 5.39 -17.93
N PRO A 64 8.36 5.10 -18.01
CA PRO A 64 9.09 4.46 -16.91
C PRO A 64 9.13 5.30 -15.64
N ALA A 65 9.18 6.63 -15.77
CA ALA A 65 9.17 7.55 -14.64
C ALA A 65 7.86 7.46 -13.84
N VAL A 66 6.71 7.42 -14.52
CA VAL A 66 5.39 7.29 -13.90
C VAL A 66 5.31 5.95 -13.16
N CYS A 67 5.59 4.85 -13.85
CA CYS A 67 5.60 3.52 -13.26
C CYS A 67 6.47 3.45 -12.00
N ARG A 68 7.73 3.93 -12.08
CA ARG A 68 8.65 3.91 -10.93
C ARG A 68 8.13 4.74 -9.75
N TRP A 69 7.72 5.98 -9.97
CA TRP A 69 7.24 6.84 -8.89
C TRP A 69 5.94 6.34 -8.28
N SER A 70 5.03 5.79 -9.08
CA SER A 70 3.79 5.18 -8.59
C SER A 70 4.08 3.94 -7.72
N ARG A 71 5.03 3.08 -8.12
CA ARG A 71 5.44 1.93 -7.30
C ARG A 71 6.08 2.34 -5.97
N ILE A 72 6.94 3.37 -5.98
CA ILE A 72 7.50 3.96 -4.76
C ILE A 72 6.38 4.51 -3.86
N ALA A 73 5.41 5.23 -4.43
CA ALA A 73 4.30 5.80 -3.67
C ALA A 73 3.46 4.71 -2.99
N VAL A 74 3.12 3.63 -3.72
CA VAL A 74 2.39 2.47 -3.15
C VAL A 74 3.21 1.79 -2.05
N ALA A 75 4.51 1.59 -2.25
CA ALA A 75 5.38 0.97 -1.24
C ALA A 75 5.50 1.82 0.04
N LEU A 76 5.56 3.15 -0.11
CA LEU A 76 5.52 4.08 1.01
C LEU A 76 4.16 4.05 1.71
N PHE A 77 3.08 4.02 0.93
CA PHE A 77 1.72 3.88 1.47
C PHE A 77 1.59 2.63 2.32
N LEU A 78 2.09 1.46 1.89
CA LEU A 78 2.06 0.23 2.69
C LEU A 78 2.71 0.39 4.07
N ALA A 79 3.87 1.05 4.13
CA ALA A 79 4.57 1.29 5.40
C ALA A 79 3.79 2.25 6.31
N ILE A 80 3.25 3.33 5.75
CA ILE A 80 2.41 4.30 6.50
C ILE A 80 1.11 3.62 6.96
N HIS A 81 0.47 2.85 6.10
CA HIS A 81 -0.78 2.12 6.35
C HIS A 81 -0.64 1.16 7.53
N ALA A 82 0.44 0.37 7.56
CA ALA A 82 0.76 -0.47 8.71
C ALA A 82 0.92 0.34 10.01
N GLY A 83 1.55 1.52 9.94
CA GLY A 83 1.64 2.44 11.08
C GLY A 83 0.30 3.02 11.52
N LEU A 84 -0.62 3.27 10.58
CA LEU A 84 -1.98 3.73 10.89
C LEU A 84 -2.78 2.66 11.63
N HIS A 85 -2.72 1.41 11.18
CA HIS A 85 -3.32 0.28 11.91
C HIS A 85 -2.75 0.15 13.31
N LYS A 86 -1.42 0.25 13.45
CA LYS A 86 -0.79 0.20 14.77
C LYS A 86 -1.31 1.29 15.70
N ARG A 87 -1.52 2.50 15.19
CA ARG A 87 -2.06 3.62 15.98
C ARG A 87 -3.53 3.41 16.36
N LEU A 88 -4.30 2.74 15.52
CA LEU A 88 -5.74 2.52 15.70
C LEU A 88 -6.09 1.24 16.47
N GLU A 89 -5.11 0.37 16.76
CA GLU A 89 -5.34 -0.95 17.36
C GLU A 89 -6.04 -0.93 18.73
N HIS A 90 -6.00 0.19 19.44
CA HIS A 90 -6.68 0.37 20.73
C HIS A 90 -8.10 0.95 20.61
N SER A 91 -8.58 1.23 19.40
CA SER A 91 -9.94 1.71 19.16
C SER A 91 -10.94 0.58 19.35
N ILE A 92 -12.10 0.89 19.96
CA ILE A 92 -13.22 -0.07 20.09
C ILE A 92 -13.80 -0.51 18.74
N LEU A 93 -13.51 0.23 17.66
CA LEU A 93 -13.96 -0.07 16.31
C LEU A 93 -12.95 -0.91 15.52
N TYR A 94 -11.78 -1.19 16.10
CA TYR A 94 -10.72 -1.95 15.45
C TYR A 94 -10.93 -3.44 15.69
N THR A 95 -10.98 -4.25 14.63
CA THR A 95 -11.25 -5.69 14.72
C THR A 95 -10.19 -6.57 14.05
N PHE A 96 -9.08 -6.00 13.58
CA PHE A 96 -7.99 -6.74 12.92
C PHE A 96 -7.07 -7.46 13.91
N ASP A 97 -7.65 -8.39 14.68
CA ASP A 97 -6.95 -9.09 15.77
C ASP A 97 -6.38 -10.45 15.38
N SER A 98 -6.78 -10.99 14.23
CA SER A 98 -6.31 -12.28 13.75
C SER A 98 -4.85 -12.23 13.28
N ASP A 99 -4.16 -13.37 13.36
CA ASP A 99 -2.80 -13.49 12.84
C ASP A 99 -2.74 -13.25 11.33
N LEU A 100 -3.80 -13.63 10.60
CA LEU A 100 -3.94 -13.34 9.17
C LEU A 100 -3.99 -11.82 8.93
N SER A 101 -4.88 -11.11 9.62
CA SER A 101 -5.03 -9.65 9.51
C SER A 101 -3.72 -8.93 9.82
N ARG A 102 -3.08 -9.29 10.93
CA ARG A 102 -1.77 -8.73 11.33
C ARG A 102 -0.69 -9.06 10.30
N GLY A 103 -0.68 -10.28 9.78
CA GLY A 103 0.24 -10.73 8.74
C GLY A 103 0.08 -9.92 7.45
N LEU A 104 -1.16 -9.66 7.01
CA LEU A 104 -1.44 -8.86 5.83
C LEU A 104 -1.03 -7.39 6.03
N ILE A 105 -1.40 -6.78 7.15
CA ILE A 105 -1.09 -5.37 7.46
C ILE A 105 0.42 -5.17 7.59
N TYR A 106 1.05 -5.86 8.54
CA TYR A 106 2.46 -5.63 8.86
C TYR A 106 3.40 -6.29 7.85
N GLY A 107 3.03 -7.43 7.29
CA GLY A 107 3.76 -8.06 6.19
C GLY A 107 3.76 -7.19 4.94
N GLY A 108 2.62 -6.57 4.61
CA GLY A 108 2.55 -5.57 3.53
C GLY A 108 3.48 -4.39 3.78
N GLY A 109 3.49 -3.84 5.00
CA GLY A 109 4.40 -2.77 5.40
C GLY A 109 5.88 -3.16 5.26
N VAL A 110 6.26 -4.36 5.70
CA VAL A 110 7.64 -4.88 5.56
C VAL A 110 8.03 -5.04 4.09
N LEU A 111 7.15 -5.61 3.26
CA LEU A 111 7.40 -5.75 1.81
C LEU A 111 7.59 -4.38 1.14
N GLY A 112 6.79 -3.37 1.53
CA GLY A 112 6.96 -1.99 1.08
C GLY A 112 8.33 -1.41 1.46
N LEU A 113 8.76 -1.55 2.72
CA LEU A 113 10.08 -1.09 3.16
C LEU A 113 11.23 -1.80 2.45
N LEU A 114 11.13 -3.11 2.24
CA LEU A 114 12.12 -3.89 1.49
C LEU A 114 12.19 -3.43 0.03
N TYR A 115 11.05 -3.16 -0.62
CA TYR A 115 11.04 -2.58 -1.97
C TYR A 115 11.76 -1.23 -2.00
N LEU A 116 11.42 -0.31 -1.09
CA LEU A 116 12.04 1.02 -1.01
C LEU A 116 13.56 0.93 -0.79
N LEU A 117 14.02 -0.02 0.03
CA LEU A 117 15.45 -0.27 0.22
C LEU A 117 16.14 -0.69 -1.08
N THR A 118 15.52 -1.57 -1.88
CA THR A 118 16.10 -1.97 -3.18
C THR A 118 16.19 -0.80 -4.15
N VAL A 119 15.16 0.06 -4.20
CA VAL A 119 15.14 1.28 -5.01
C VAL A 119 16.23 2.26 -4.56
N PHE A 120 16.40 2.45 -3.25
CA PHE A 120 17.43 3.31 -2.69
C PHE A 120 18.83 2.83 -3.07
N ILE A 121 19.13 1.54 -2.86
CA ILE A 121 20.42 0.94 -3.21
C ILE A 121 20.70 1.10 -4.72
N ALA A 122 19.70 0.87 -5.57
CA ALA A 122 19.85 1.05 -7.01
C ALA A 122 20.19 2.50 -7.38
N SER A 123 19.52 3.47 -6.75
CA SER A 123 19.75 4.90 -7.03
C SER A 123 21.17 5.36 -6.64
N GLN A 124 21.72 4.86 -5.53
CA GLN A 124 23.07 5.17 -5.09
C GLN A 124 24.12 4.66 -6.09
N ARG A 125 23.91 3.46 -6.66
CA ARG A 125 24.81 2.89 -7.67
C ARG A 125 24.83 3.74 -8.93
N THR A 126 23.68 4.22 -9.39
CA THR A 126 23.60 5.10 -10.57
C THR A 126 24.38 6.40 -10.37
N LEU A 127 24.27 7.01 -9.18
CA LEU A 127 25.01 8.24 -8.85
C LEU A 127 26.53 8.05 -8.82
N GLN A 128 27.01 6.87 -8.40
CA GLN A 128 28.45 6.56 -8.36
C GLN A 128 29.05 6.30 -9.76
N THR A 129 28.24 5.91 -10.74
CA THR A 129 28.73 5.56 -12.09
C THR A 129 28.80 6.72 -13.08
N VAL A 130 28.25 7.90 -12.75
CA VAL A 130 28.34 9.08 -13.61
C VAL A 130 29.74 9.70 -13.45
N PRO A 131 30.60 9.73 -14.49
CA PRO A 131 31.91 10.36 -14.39
C PRO A 131 31.73 11.83 -14.01
N GLN A 132 32.49 12.29 -13.01
CA GLN A 132 32.65 13.72 -12.76
C GLN A 132 33.37 14.29 -13.99
N GLU A 133 32.64 14.93 -14.91
CA GLU A 133 33.26 15.78 -15.93
C GLU A 133 33.99 16.91 -15.19
N THR A 134 35.30 16.72 -15.03
CA THR A 134 36.22 17.74 -14.54
C THR A 134 36.17 18.92 -15.51
N LYS A 135 35.69 20.06 -15.03
CA LYS A 135 35.93 21.37 -15.64
C LYS A 135 37.41 21.73 -15.59
#